data_AF-A0A9E3EFN5-F1
#
_entry.id   AF-A0A9E3EFN5-F1
#
_cell.length_a   1.000
_cell.length_b   1.000
_cell.length_c   1.000
_cell.angle_alpha   90.00
_cell.angle_beta   90.00
_cell.angle_gamma   90.00
#
_symmetry.space_group_name_H-M   'P 1'
#
loop_
_entity.id
_entity.type
_entity.pdbx_description
1 polymer ?
#
loop_
_entity_poly.entity_id
_entity_poly.type
_entity_poly.pdbx_seq_one_letter_code
_entity_poly.pdbx_strand_id
1 'polypeptide(L)' 'MHNPLPDADSPPPSSRGGGKRVLPRDAATLIIVRRDGPQPRLLMGRRHHGHDFMPGKWVFP' A
#
# COMPACT_ATOMS: atom_id res chain seq x y z
N MET A 1 -19.25 -47.38 -9.47
CA MET A 1 -19.70 -45.98 -9.58
C MET A 1 -18.56 -45.19 -10.21
N HIS A 2 -18.65 -44.91 -11.50
CA HIS A 2 -17.59 -44.24 -12.26
C HIS A 2 -17.73 -42.74 -12.06
N ASN A 3 -16.73 -42.08 -11.46
CA ASN A 3 -16.71 -40.63 -11.35
C ASN A 3 -16.19 -40.07 -12.70
N PRO A 4 -16.99 -39.32 -13.47
CA PRO A 4 -16.55 -38.81 -14.76
C PRO A 4 -15.41 -37.80 -14.58
N LEU A 5 -14.42 -37.84 -15.49
CA LEU A 5 -13.36 -36.85 -15.58
C LEU A 5 -13.97 -35.46 -15.85
N PRO A 6 -13.46 -34.38 -15.23
CA PRO A 6 -13.93 -33.03 -15.52
C PRO A 6 -13.70 -32.71 -17.01
N ASP A 7 -14.70 -32.09 -17.65
CA ASP A 7 -14.62 -31.69 -19.05
C ASP A 7 -13.37 -30.84 -19.29
N ALA A 8 -12.58 -31.19 -20.30
CA ALA A 8 -11.31 -30.54 -20.63
C ALA A 8 -11.43 -29.04 -20.97
N ASP A 9 -12.65 -28.55 -21.15
CA ASP A 9 -12.98 -27.15 -21.44
C ASP A 9 -13.57 -26.41 -20.22
N SER A 10 -13.55 -27.05 -19.04
CA SER A 10 -13.91 -26.37 -17.80
C SER A 10 -12.83 -25.32 -17.48
N PRO A 11 -13.19 -24.04 -17.30
CA PRO A 11 -12.20 -23.04 -16.92
C PRO A 11 -11.53 -23.48 -15.62
N PRO A 12 -10.19 -23.35 -15.51
CA PRO A 12 -9.48 -23.76 -14.30
C PRO A 12 -10.09 -23.04 -13.09
N PRO A 13 -10.20 -23.71 -11.92
CA PRO A 13 -10.70 -23.06 -10.72
C PRO A 13 -9.85 -21.83 -10.45
N SER A 14 -10.45 -20.64 -10.61
CA SER A 14 -9.79 -19.38 -10.34
C SER A 14 -9.32 -19.40 -8.88
N SER A 15 -8.00 -19.50 -8.68
CA SER A 15 -7.37 -19.39 -7.37
C SER A 15 -7.51 -17.93 -6.92
N ARG A 16 -8.66 -17.62 -6.33
CA ARG A 16 -8.85 -16.37 -5.57
C ARG A 16 -7.90 -16.43 -4.39
N GLY A 17 -6.73 -15.81 -4.55
CA GLY A 17 -5.83 -15.52 -3.45
C GLY A 17 -6.63 -14.82 -2.35
N GLY A 18 -6.94 -15.56 -1.29
CA GLY A 18 -7.80 -15.17 -0.18
C GLY A 18 -7.13 -14.19 0.79
N GLY A 19 -6.28 -13.30 0.29
CA GLY A 19 -5.88 -12.12 1.05
C GLY A 19 -7.06 -11.16 1.05
N LYS A 20 -7.55 -10.77 2.23
CA LYS A 20 -8.51 -9.66 2.35
C LYS A 20 -7.96 -8.48 1.54
N ARG A 21 -8.66 -8.12 0.45
CA ARG A 21 -8.28 -6.97 -0.36
C ARG A 21 -8.29 -5.75 0.55
N VAL A 22 -7.14 -5.15 0.80
CA VAL A 22 -7.07 -3.91 1.58
C VAL A 22 -7.75 -2.85 0.72
N LEU A 23 -8.89 -2.36 1.19
CA LEU A 23 -9.55 -1.22 0.56
C LEU A 23 -8.68 0.01 0.83
N PRO A 24 -8.25 0.74 -0.23
CA PRO A 24 -7.57 2.01 -0.04
C PRO A 24 -8.38 2.93 0.86
N ARG A 25 -7.70 3.66 1.74
CA ARG A 25 -8.31 4.71 2.56
C ARG A 25 -7.94 6.05 1.96
N ASP A 26 -8.89 6.98 1.97
CA ASP A 26 -8.60 8.36 1.59
C ASP A 26 -7.55 8.96 2.52
N ALA A 27 -6.62 9.71 1.94
CA ALA A 27 -5.55 10.37 2.66
C ALA A 27 -5.16 11.66 1.93
N ALA A 28 -4.67 12.63 2.69
CA ALA A 28 -4.09 13.86 2.16
C ALA A 28 -2.78 14.15 2.91
N THR A 29 -1.88 14.88 2.27
CA THR A 29 -0.60 15.30 2.83
C THR A 29 -0.33 16.76 2.48
N LEU A 30 0.37 17.48 3.34
CA LEU A 30 0.83 18.85 3.11
C LEU A 30 2.32 18.85 2.76
N ILE A 31 2.66 19.40 1.59
CA ILE A 31 4.06 19.61 1.18
C ILE A 31 4.40 21.08 1.37
N ILE A 32 5.27 21.38 2.35
CA ILE A 32 5.76 22.73 2.61
C ILE A 32 7.14 22.91 1.99
N VAL A 33 7.27 23.91 1.12
CA VAL A 33 8.51 24.27 0.43
C VAL A 33 9.04 25.61 0.94
N ARG A 34 10.25 25.61 1.50
CA ARG A 34 11.01 26.82 1.80
C ARG A 34 11.90 27.19 0.61
N ARG A 35 11.84 28.45 0.18
CA ARG A 35 12.55 28.98 -1.01
C ARG A 35 13.47 30.16 -0.68
N ASP A 36 13.77 30.36 0.60
CA ASP A 36 14.55 31.46 1.16
C ASP A 36 16.08 31.27 1.02
N GLY A 37 16.55 30.21 0.36
CA GLY A 37 17.97 29.93 0.16
C GLY A 37 18.31 29.53 -1.28
N PRO A 38 19.59 29.26 -1.57
CA PRO A 38 20.06 28.93 -2.92
C PRO A 38 19.48 27.62 -3.47
N GLN A 39 19.00 26.74 -2.59
CA GLN A 39 18.28 25.52 -2.94
C GLN A 39 16.97 25.44 -2.16
N PRO A 40 15.88 24.95 -2.78
CA PRO A 40 14.62 24.73 -2.09
C PRO A 40 14.75 23.63 -1.05
N ARG A 41 14.04 23.77 0.06
CA ARG A 41 14.01 22.79 1.16
C ARG A 41 12.58 22.35 1.44
N LEU A 42 12.41 21.07 1.75
CA LEU A 42 11.12 20.48 2.11
C LEU A 42 11.05 20.25 3.62
N LEU A 43 9.89 20.52 4.22
CA LEU A 43 9.62 20.11 5.60
C LEU A 43 9.22 18.63 5.63
N MET A 44 9.89 17.87 6.50
CA MET A 44 9.65 16.44 6.72
C MET A 44 9.60 16.15 8.21
N GLY A 45 8.73 15.21 8.61
CA GLY A 45 8.69 14.67 9.98
C GLY A 45 9.30 13.27 10.03
N ARG A 46 10.02 12.93 11.10
CA ARG A 46 10.45 11.54 11.37
C ARG A 46 9.45 10.88 12.31
N ARG A 47 8.89 9.75 11.90
CA ARG A 47 7.94 9.00 12.73
C ARG A 47 8.65 8.39 13.92
N HIS A 48 8.06 8.53 15.11
CA HIS A 48 8.55 7.88 16.32
C HIS A 48 8.59 6.35 16.15
N HIS A 49 9.58 5.68 16.76
CA HIS A 49 9.81 4.24 16.58
C HIS A 49 8.70 3.36 17.14
N GLY A 50 7.89 3.88 18.07
CA GLY A 50 6.74 3.17 18.65
C GLY A 50 5.44 3.26 17.85
N HIS A 51 5.44 3.77 16.61
CA HIS A 51 4.23 3.77 15.78
C HIS A 51 4.08 2.48 14.98
N ASP A 52 2.86 1.92 14.97
CA ASP A 52 2.52 0.67 14.26
C ASP A 52 2.61 0.79 12.72
N PHE A 53 2.57 2.02 12.21
CA PHE A 53 2.66 2.30 10.78
C PHE A 53 3.96 3.09 10.51
N MET A 54 4.76 2.64 9.54
CA MET A 54 6.05 3.23 9.11
C MET A 54 6.95 3.86 10.20
N PRO A 55 7.30 3.14 11.28
CA PRO A 55 8.18 3.67 12.33
C PRO A 55 9.56 4.05 11.78
N GLY A 56 10.12 5.16 12.27
CA GLY A 56 11.47 5.63 11.90
C GLY A 56 11.61 6.20 10.48
N LYS A 57 10.55 6.23 9.67
CA LYS A 57 10.58 6.82 8.32
C LYS A 57 10.43 8.33 8.36
N TRP A 58 11.05 9.00 7.38
CA TRP A 58 10.76 10.39 7.05
C TRP A 58 9.53 10.46 6.16
N VAL A 59 8.55 11.26 6.55
CA VAL A 59 7.27 11.41 5.83
C VAL A 59 6.91 12.88 5.71
N PHE A 60 6.11 13.19 4.70
CA PHE A 60 5.39 14.45 4.65
C PHE A 60 4.26 14.43 5.68
N PRO A 61 3.96 15.58 6.31
CA PRO A 61 2.80 15.74 7.17
C PRO A 61 1.49 15.34 6.49
#